data_AF-A0A7J7PWZ0-F1
#
_entry.id   AF-A0A7J7PWZ0-F1
#
_cell.length_a   1.000
_cell.length_b   1.000
_cell.length_c   1.000
_cell.angle_alpha   90.00
_cell.angle_beta   90.00
_cell.angle_gamma   90.00
#
_symmetry.space_group_name_H-M   'P 1'
#
loop_
_entity.id
_entity.type
_entity.pdbx_description
1 polymer ?
#
loop_
_entity_poly.entity_id
_entity_poly.type
_entity_poly.pdbx_seq_one_letter_code
_entity_poly.pdbx_strand_id
1 'polypeptide(L)'
;MPDPVRASEAAWIPFMRNDLECGEDSIIVGHSSGAAAAMRFCESYKVAGIVLVSAYTSDLGDPLEAASGYFSRPWQWETIRRNAGFIVQFGSSDDPFLPWSEQQAAADSLQAELHKFDDRGHFMNTAQPELLQLLQDKMKQLLVTE
;
A
#
# COMPACT_ATOMS: atom_id res chain seq x y z
N MET A 1 0.36 13.29 -5.75
CA MET A 1 -0.67 12.55 -6.50
C MET A 1 -1.69 13.54 -7.07
N PRO A 2 -2.22 13.33 -8.30
CA PRO A 2 -3.34 14.12 -8.84
C PRO A 2 -4.58 13.92 -7.96
N ASP A 3 -5.58 14.81 -7.97
CA ASP A 3 -6.81 14.65 -7.16
C ASP A 3 -6.55 14.21 -5.70
N PRO A 4 -5.83 15.02 -4.90
CA PRO A 4 -5.40 14.64 -3.55
C PRO A 4 -6.56 14.59 -2.54
N VAL A 5 -7.76 15.04 -2.92
CA VAL A 5 -8.93 15.04 -2.04
C VAL A 5 -9.68 13.72 -2.14
N ARG A 6 -9.99 13.26 -3.36
CA ARG A 6 -10.75 12.01 -3.57
C ARG A 6 -9.85 10.80 -3.78
N ALA A 7 -8.59 11.02 -4.08
CA ALA A 7 -7.62 9.97 -4.36
C ALA A 7 -8.09 8.98 -5.44
N SER A 8 -8.76 9.47 -6.50
CA SER A 8 -9.49 8.58 -7.42
C SER A 8 -8.58 7.57 -8.12
N GLU A 9 -8.98 6.29 -8.09
CA GLU A 9 -8.31 5.20 -8.80
C GLU A 9 -8.09 5.51 -10.28
N ALA A 10 -9.13 6.04 -10.94
CA ALA A 10 -9.11 6.38 -12.36
C ALA A 10 -8.09 7.48 -12.70
N ALA A 11 -7.67 8.28 -11.72
CA ALA A 11 -6.61 9.28 -11.88
C ALA A 11 -5.25 8.77 -11.39
N TRP A 12 -5.21 8.07 -10.25
CA TRP A 12 -3.98 7.67 -9.60
C TRP A 12 -3.29 6.51 -10.31
N ILE A 13 -4.02 5.49 -10.75
CA ILE A 13 -3.40 4.33 -11.41
C ILE A 13 -2.72 4.73 -12.72
N PRO A 14 -3.35 5.52 -13.63
CA PRO A 14 -2.66 6.02 -14.81
C PRO A 14 -1.46 6.91 -14.46
N PHE A 15 -1.57 7.78 -13.45
CA PHE A 15 -0.47 8.65 -13.04
C PHE A 15 0.72 7.85 -12.49
N MET A 16 0.46 6.85 -11.65
CA MET A 16 1.49 5.92 -11.16
C MET A 16 2.20 5.24 -12.33
N ARG A 17 1.46 4.80 -13.34
CA ARG A 17 2.04 4.09 -14.48
C ARG A 17 2.82 5.00 -15.42
N ASN A 18 2.26 6.16 -15.76
CA ASN A 18 2.73 6.98 -16.89
C ASN A 18 3.62 8.14 -16.46
N ASP A 19 3.41 8.69 -15.27
CA ASP A 19 4.09 9.90 -14.80
C ASP A 19 5.12 9.59 -13.72
N LEU A 20 4.82 8.64 -12.81
CA LEU A 20 5.78 8.09 -11.85
C LEU A 20 6.56 6.90 -12.40
N GLU A 21 6.21 6.44 -13.61
CA GLU A 21 6.87 5.34 -14.32
C GLU A 21 6.97 4.04 -13.51
N CYS A 22 6.03 3.79 -12.59
CA CYS A 22 6.04 2.60 -11.76
C CYS A 22 6.00 1.33 -12.63
N GLY A 23 6.90 0.39 -12.34
CA GLY A 23 7.09 -0.85 -13.10
C GLY A 23 7.87 -1.92 -12.33
N GLU A 24 8.41 -2.91 -13.06
CA GLU A 24 9.01 -4.12 -12.48
C GLU A 24 10.24 -3.85 -11.58
N ASP A 25 10.92 -2.72 -11.77
CA ASP A 25 12.08 -2.26 -11.01
C ASP A 25 11.72 -1.30 -9.86
N SER A 26 10.43 -0.99 -9.68
CA SER A 26 9.96 -0.01 -8.72
C SER A 26 9.59 -0.66 -7.38
N ILE A 27 9.97 0.00 -6.28
CA ILE A 27 9.37 -0.24 -4.97
C ILE A 27 8.34 0.86 -4.71
N ILE A 28 7.06 0.49 -4.60
CA ILE A 28 5.99 1.46 -4.32
C ILE A 28 5.77 1.56 -2.81
N VAL A 29 5.95 2.75 -2.26
CA VAL A 29 5.57 3.06 -0.87
C VAL A 29 4.23 3.78 -0.88
N GLY A 30 3.18 3.09 -0.45
CA GLY A 30 1.82 3.62 -0.39
C GLY A 30 1.40 3.87 1.05
N HIS A 31 0.97 5.10 1.37
CA HIS A 31 0.37 5.45 2.67
C HIS A 31 -1.13 5.66 2.54
N SER A 32 -1.92 5.05 3.42
CA SER A 32 -3.38 5.17 3.46
C SER A 32 -4.02 4.92 2.09
N SER A 33 -4.72 5.88 1.47
CA SER A 33 -5.26 5.71 0.11
C SER A 33 -4.20 5.36 -0.93
N GLY A 34 -2.93 5.76 -0.71
CA GLY A 34 -1.78 5.32 -1.53
C GLY A 34 -1.45 3.84 -1.36
N ALA A 35 -1.72 3.24 -0.21
CA ALA A 35 -1.63 1.79 -0.02
C ALA A 35 -2.73 1.07 -0.82
N ALA A 36 -3.96 1.58 -0.81
CA ALA A 36 -5.05 1.08 -1.65
C ALA A 36 -4.71 1.18 -3.16
N ALA A 37 -4.13 2.31 -3.57
CA ALA A 37 -3.65 2.51 -4.94
C ALA A 37 -2.53 1.53 -5.32
N ALA A 38 -1.54 1.31 -4.45
CA ALA A 38 -0.45 0.35 -4.67
C ALA A 38 -0.99 -1.08 -4.83
N MET A 39 -1.96 -1.48 -3.99
CA MET A 39 -2.62 -2.78 -4.11
C MET A 39 -3.38 -2.90 -5.45
N ARG A 40 -4.18 -1.89 -5.85
CA ARG A 40 -4.89 -1.92 -7.14
C ARG A 40 -3.95 -1.88 -8.34
N PHE A 41 -2.85 -1.15 -8.25
CA PHE A 41 -1.82 -1.13 -9.28
C PHE A 41 -1.28 -2.54 -9.53
N CYS A 42 -1.01 -3.29 -8.46
CA CYS A 42 -0.52 -4.66 -8.53
C CYS A 42 -1.56 -5.68 -9.05
N GLU A 43 -2.84 -5.33 -9.20
CA GLU A 43 -3.78 -6.20 -9.91
C GLU A 43 -3.50 -6.27 -11.42
N SER A 44 -2.80 -5.27 -11.97
CA SER A 44 -2.53 -5.17 -13.41
C SER A 44 -1.05 -5.17 -13.77
N TYR A 45 -0.18 -4.68 -12.88
CA TYR A 45 1.22 -4.43 -13.18
C TYR A 45 2.14 -5.09 -12.16
N LYS A 46 3.31 -5.53 -12.62
CA LYS A 46 4.35 -6.08 -11.75
C LYS A 46 5.23 -4.97 -11.18
N VAL A 47 5.75 -5.20 -9.98
CA VAL A 47 6.67 -4.31 -9.27
C VAL A 47 7.70 -5.11 -8.46
N ALA A 48 8.86 -4.49 -8.17
CA ALA A 48 9.89 -5.11 -7.35
C ALA A 48 9.38 -5.37 -5.92
N GLY A 49 8.54 -4.48 -5.40
CA GLY A 49 7.79 -4.70 -4.17
C GLY A 49 6.88 -3.55 -3.81
N ILE A 50 6.02 -3.79 -2.82
CA ILE A 50 5.17 -2.76 -2.23
C ILE A 50 5.39 -2.70 -0.72
N VAL A 51 5.46 -1.47 -0.21
CA VAL A 51 5.43 -1.18 1.22
C VAL A 51 4.16 -0.40 1.52
N LEU A 52 3.29 -1.01 2.32
CA LEU A 52 1.94 -0.54 2.58
C LEU A 52 1.87 0.02 4.01
N VAL A 53 1.69 1.33 4.15
CA VAL A 53 1.57 2.01 5.45
C VAL A 53 0.11 2.34 5.70
N SER A 54 -0.48 1.82 6.78
CA SER A 54 -1.91 1.95 7.09
C SER A 54 -2.82 1.46 5.95
N ALA A 55 -2.62 0.21 5.50
CA ALA A 55 -3.50 -0.42 4.49
C ALA A 55 -4.83 -0.86 5.08
N TYR A 56 -5.87 -0.90 4.25
CA TYR A 56 -7.24 -1.26 4.63
C TYR A 56 -7.97 -1.84 3.42
N THR A 57 -9.12 -2.48 3.64
CA THR A 57 -9.76 -3.35 2.64
C THR A 57 -11.17 -2.94 2.23
N SER A 58 -11.83 -2.03 2.94
CA SER A 58 -13.16 -1.51 2.60
C SER A 58 -13.22 0.02 2.63
N ASP A 59 -14.34 0.60 2.16
CA ASP A 59 -14.59 2.04 2.26
C ASP A 59 -15.00 2.49 3.68
N LEU A 60 -15.14 1.56 4.63
CA LEU A 60 -15.57 1.83 6.02
C LEU A 60 -16.94 2.54 6.13
N GLY A 61 -17.75 2.50 5.07
CA GLY A 61 -18.98 3.29 4.98
C GLY A 61 -18.77 4.79 4.77
N ASP A 62 -17.54 5.22 4.48
CA ASP A 62 -17.21 6.61 4.15
C ASP A 62 -17.50 6.90 2.66
N PRO A 63 -18.34 7.90 2.34
CA PRO A 63 -18.69 8.21 0.95
C PRO A 63 -17.52 8.71 0.10
N LEU A 64 -16.51 9.35 0.70
CA LEU A 64 -15.32 9.82 -0.01
C LEU A 64 -14.42 8.63 -0.38
N GLU A 65 -14.22 7.70 0.54
CA GLU A 65 -13.52 6.44 0.29
C GLU A 65 -14.24 5.61 -0.78
N ALA A 66 -15.56 5.47 -0.69
CA ALA A 66 -16.36 4.79 -1.73
C ALA A 66 -16.21 5.48 -3.10
N ALA A 67 -16.20 6.82 -3.11
CA ALA A 67 -16.02 7.60 -4.33
C ALA A 67 -14.62 7.45 -4.94
N SER A 68 -13.58 7.08 -4.18
CA SER A 68 -12.23 6.84 -4.73
C SER A 68 -12.24 5.77 -5.83
N GLY A 69 -13.14 4.78 -5.73
CA GLY A 69 -13.27 3.65 -6.65
C GLY A 69 -12.53 2.39 -6.20
N TYR A 70 -11.60 2.50 -5.25
CA TYR A 70 -10.75 1.38 -4.83
C TYR A 70 -11.52 0.22 -4.21
N PHE A 71 -12.66 0.45 -3.55
CA PHE A 71 -13.38 -0.56 -2.77
C PHE A 71 -14.64 -1.08 -3.46
N SER A 72 -14.89 -0.65 -4.70
CA SER A 72 -16.11 -0.96 -5.47
C SER A 72 -16.22 -2.41 -5.96
N ARG A 73 -15.16 -3.22 -5.80
CA ARG A 73 -15.13 -4.63 -6.18
C ARG A 73 -14.17 -5.43 -5.29
N PRO A 74 -14.27 -6.77 -5.22
CA PRO A 74 -13.34 -7.59 -4.45
C PRO A 74 -11.87 -7.35 -4.85
N TRP A 75 -10.97 -7.51 -3.90
CA TRP A 75 -9.53 -7.46 -4.13
C TRP A 75 -9.04 -8.76 -4.75
N GLN A 76 -8.14 -8.66 -5.73
CA GLN A 76 -7.53 -9.81 -6.39
C GLN A 76 -6.26 -10.24 -5.67
N TRP A 77 -6.38 -10.67 -4.41
CA TRP A 77 -5.25 -10.94 -3.52
C TRP A 77 -4.15 -11.81 -4.16
N GLU A 78 -4.53 -12.92 -4.80
CA GLU A 78 -3.58 -13.80 -5.49
C GLU A 78 -2.80 -13.09 -6.61
N THR A 79 -3.47 -12.24 -7.37
CA THR A 79 -2.83 -11.48 -8.46
C THR A 79 -1.88 -10.44 -7.90
N ILE A 80 -2.29 -9.73 -6.83
CA ILE A 80 -1.44 -8.75 -6.15
C ILE A 80 -0.17 -9.42 -5.62
N ARG A 81 -0.30 -10.55 -4.92
CA ARG A 81 0.83 -11.34 -4.41
C ARG A 81 1.77 -11.81 -5.51
N ARG A 82 1.23 -12.25 -6.65
CA ARG A 82 2.06 -12.71 -7.78
C ARG A 82 2.81 -11.56 -8.47
N ASN A 83 2.25 -10.36 -8.45
CA ASN A 83 2.79 -9.22 -9.18
C ASN A 83 3.75 -8.37 -8.34
N ALA A 84 3.73 -8.45 -7.01
CA ALA A 84 4.69 -7.80 -6.14
C ALA A 84 5.80 -8.77 -5.71
N GLY A 85 7.06 -8.45 -6.01
CA GLY A 85 8.19 -9.31 -5.62
C GLY A 85 8.31 -9.50 -4.10
N PHE A 86 8.07 -8.45 -3.33
CA PHE A 86 7.84 -8.53 -1.89
C PHE A 86 6.68 -7.63 -1.47
N ILE A 87 6.05 -7.97 -0.33
CA ILE A 87 4.98 -7.18 0.29
C ILE A 87 5.32 -6.99 1.76
N VAL A 88 5.45 -5.75 2.20
CA VAL A 88 5.63 -5.38 3.61
C VAL A 88 4.51 -4.43 4.01
N GLN A 89 3.95 -4.60 5.19
CA GLN A 89 2.93 -3.71 5.72
C GLN A 89 3.35 -3.14 7.07
N PHE A 90 3.19 -1.83 7.24
CA PHE A 90 3.23 -1.14 8.52
C PHE A 90 1.80 -0.84 8.94
N GLY A 91 1.42 -1.29 10.13
CA GLY A 91 0.09 -1.03 10.68
C GLY A 91 0.16 -0.67 12.15
N SER A 92 -0.79 0.13 12.62
CA SER A 92 -0.89 0.52 14.03
C SER A 92 -2.27 0.23 14.57
N SER A 93 -2.36 -0.43 15.73
CA SER A 93 -3.65 -0.75 16.34
C SER A 93 -4.35 0.44 17.01
N ASP A 94 -3.66 1.55 17.21
CA ASP A 94 -4.19 2.82 17.70
C ASP A 94 -4.53 3.82 16.58
N ASP A 95 -4.57 3.37 15.31
CA ASP A 95 -4.96 4.20 14.18
C ASP A 95 -6.38 4.77 14.38
N PRO A 96 -6.55 6.11 14.41
CA PRO A 96 -7.84 6.71 14.70
C PRO A 96 -8.81 6.70 13.51
N PHE A 97 -8.33 6.37 12.30
CA PHE A 97 -9.14 6.33 11.09
C PHE A 97 -9.47 4.89 10.67
N LEU A 98 -8.53 3.98 10.85
CA LEU A 98 -8.63 2.61 10.34
C LEU A 98 -8.69 1.59 11.49
N PRO A 99 -9.76 0.78 11.60
CA PRO A 99 -9.81 -0.25 12.61
C PRO A 99 -8.72 -1.31 12.35
N TRP A 100 -8.11 -1.83 13.42
CA TRP A 100 -7.06 -2.85 13.31
C TRP A 100 -7.49 -4.07 12.48
N SER A 101 -8.77 -4.44 12.49
CA SER A 101 -9.29 -5.57 11.72
C SER A 101 -9.10 -5.40 10.20
N GLU A 102 -9.18 -4.17 9.69
CA GLU A 102 -8.97 -3.88 8.26
C GLU A 102 -7.49 -3.99 7.89
N GLN A 103 -6.62 -3.46 8.74
CA GLN A 103 -5.18 -3.57 8.55
C GLN A 103 -4.73 -5.03 8.62
N GLN A 104 -5.22 -5.78 9.60
CA GLN A 104 -4.94 -7.21 9.73
C GLN A 104 -5.48 -8.00 8.53
N ALA A 105 -6.69 -7.70 8.05
CA ALA A 105 -7.28 -8.37 6.89
C ALA A 105 -6.44 -8.16 5.62
N ALA A 106 -5.91 -6.95 5.40
CA ALA A 106 -4.99 -6.67 4.30
C ALA A 106 -3.71 -7.50 4.42
N ALA A 107 -3.08 -7.49 5.60
CA ALA A 107 -1.83 -8.21 5.85
C ALA A 107 -1.99 -9.73 5.64
N ASP A 108 -3.05 -10.31 6.21
CA ASP A 108 -3.34 -11.75 6.12
C ASP A 108 -3.65 -12.17 4.68
N SER A 109 -4.48 -11.39 3.98
CA SER A 109 -4.86 -11.68 2.59
C SER A 109 -3.66 -11.60 1.65
N LEU A 110 -2.77 -10.63 1.87
CA LEU A 110 -1.55 -10.44 1.09
C LEU A 110 -0.39 -11.31 1.53
N GLN A 111 -0.50 -12.02 2.66
CA GLN A 111 0.63 -12.72 3.29
C GLN A 111 1.84 -11.78 3.45
N ALA A 112 1.56 -10.54 3.85
CA ALA A 112 2.57 -9.50 3.97
C ALA A 112 3.49 -9.74 5.18
N GLU A 113 4.74 -9.29 5.07
CA GLU A 113 5.60 -9.08 6.24
C GLU A 113 5.00 -7.93 7.08
N LEU A 114 4.37 -8.23 8.21
CA LEU A 114 3.66 -7.24 9.02
C LEU A 114 4.54 -6.66 10.14
N HIS A 115 4.80 -5.36 10.08
CA HIS A 115 5.36 -4.54 11.14
C HIS A 115 4.22 -3.87 11.91
N LYS A 116 3.81 -4.52 13.01
CA LYS A 116 2.73 -4.05 13.88
C LYS A 116 3.24 -3.10 14.95
N PHE A 117 2.54 -1.99 15.10
CA PHE A 117 2.70 -1.00 16.17
C PHE A 117 1.38 -0.86 16.96
N ASP A 118 1.48 -0.24 18.13
CA ASP A 118 0.34 0.13 18.97
C ASP A 118 0.37 1.60 19.41
N ASP A 119 1.31 2.39 18.86
CA ASP A 119 1.64 3.75 19.27
C ASP A 119 2.02 4.68 18.09
N ARG A 120 1.65 4.33 16.86
CA ARG A 120 1.99 5.08 15.64
C ARG A 120 0.80 5.77 14.98
N GLY A 121 -0.41 5.59 15.51
CA GLY A 121 -1.65 6.12 14.94
C GLY A 121 -1.74 5.87 13.44
N HIS A 122 -2.05 6.92 12.67
CA HIS A 122 -2.10 6.85 11.19
C HIS A 122 -0.77 7.18 10.50
N PHE A 123 0.35 7.07 11.20
CA PHE A 123 1.70 7.36 10.69
C PHE A 123 1.86 8.79 10.12
N MET A 124 1.19 9.78 10.72
CA MET A 124 1.24 11.19 10.31
C MET A 124 2.49 11.95 10.83
N ASN A 125 3.43 11.24 11.47
CA ASN A 125 4.67 11.81 11.97
C ASN A 125 5.60 12.18 10.80
N THR A 126 6.49 13.14 11.04
CA THR A 126 7.44 13.62 10.02
C THR A 126 8.61 12.67 9.73
N ALA A 127 8.78 11.62 10.53
CA ALA A 127 9.87 10.65 10.37
C ALA A 127 9.40 9.23 10.73
N GLN A 128 9.86 8.25 9.93
CA GLN A 128 9.69 6.82 10.17
C GLN A 128 11.02 6.09 9.86
N PRO A 129 11.99 6.08 10.79
CA PRO A 129 13.29 5.46 10.58
C PRO A 129 13.22 3.96 10.21
N GLU A 130 12.26 3.23 10.78
CA GLU A 130 12.03 1.82 10.54
C GLU A 130 11.69 1.54 9.08
N LEU A 131 10.89 2.42 8.44
CA LEU A 131 10.56 2.36 7.03
C LEU A 131 11.80 2.56 6.15
N LEU A 132 12.63 3.55 6.48
CA LEU A 132 13.87 3.81 5.73
C LEU A 132 14.85 2.64 5.83
N GLN A 133 15.03 2.09 7.03
CA GLN A 133 15.90 0.94 7.27
C GLN A 133 15.43 -0.27 6.46
N LEU A 134 14.12 -0.57 6.49
CA LEU A 134 13.53 -1.64 5.68
C LEU A 134 13.83 -1.45 4.19
N LEU A 135 13.59 -0.25 3.66
CA LEU A 135 13.82 0.04 2.24
C LEU A 135 15.28 -0.18 1.85
N GLN A 136 16.23 0.28 2.68
CA GLN A 136 17.65 0.04 2.45
C GLN A 136 17.99 -1.44 2.41
N ASP A 137 17.39 -2.25 3.28
CA ASP A 137 17.67 -3.68 3.34
C ASP A 137 17.03 -4.44 2.16
N LYS A 138 15.80 -4.11 1.77
CA LYS A 138 15.16 -4.67 0.56
C LYS A 138 15.94 -4.28 -0.71
N MET A 139 16.39 -3.03 -0.83
CA MET A 139 17.20 -2.59 -1.96
C MET A 139 18.54 -3.34 -2.05
N LYS A 140 19.24 -3.55 -0.92
CA LYS A 140 20.47 -4.37 -0.90
C LYS A 140 20.19 -5.80 -1.35
N GLN A 141 19.09 -6.41 -0.91
CA GLN A 141 18.74 -7.78 -1.30
C GLN A 141 18.49 -7.89 -2.81
N LEU A 142 17.76 -6.94 -3.40
CA LEU A 142 17.50 -6.89 -4.84
C LEU A 142 18.77 -6.67 -5.67
N LEU A 143 19.70 -5.83 -5.20
CA LEU A 143 20.95 -5.53 -5.92
C LEU A 143 21.99 -6.67 -5.84
N VAL A 144 21.84 -7.60 -4.89
CA VAL A 144 22.74 -8.76 -4.75
C VAL A 144 22.23 -9.98 -5.53
N THR A 145 21.02 -9.91 -6.09
CA THR A 145 20.41 -11.05 -6.81
C THR A 145 20.76 -11.12 -8.31
N GLU A 146 21.75 -10.35 -8.78
CA GLU A 146 22.34 -10.41 -10.13
C GLU A 146 23.65 -11.22 -10.21
#